data_AF-A0A382M3U2-F1
#
_entry.id   AF-A0A382M3U2-F1
#
_cell.length_a   1.000
_cell.length_b   1.000
_cell.length_c   1.000
_cell.angle_alpha   90.00
_cell.angle_beta   90.00
_cell.angle_gamma   90.00
#
_symmetry.space_group_name_H-M   'P 1'
#
loop_
_entity.id
_entity.type
_entity.pdbx_description
1 polymer ?
#
loop_
_entity_poly.entity_id
_entity_poly.type
_entity_poly.pdbx_seq_one_letter_code
_entity_poly.pdbx_strand_id
1 'polypeptide(L)'
;NIGVKEEGARTTNRAASKKTWPAIIAKNLGLRYECYAWPGIGNDQIAKTIYANAKEGSVVLINWTYIDRFDYINSLLILPDGSTDQELSICPGDNDSTARVYYDNFHSERQDKWRSLQLIYGAHQYLKSKNIKFISTYMDHLLFDTKFHSPPYIKNLQSQIKDDLHRFARYNFVEWANKRQFPISANNHPLHEAHERAAEIWMMKVNDLHEEYTINYAENDDK
;
A
#
# COMPACT_ATOMS: atom_id res chain seq x y z
N ASN A 1 7.53 19.42 -0.95
CA ASN A 1 8.70 20.30 -1.18
C ASN A 1 8.47 21.67 -0.58
N ILE A 2 8.81 21.83 0.69
CA ILE A 2 9.59 22.97 1.16
C ILE A 2 10.72 22.33 1.98
N GLY A 3 11.95 22.65 1.60
CA GLY A 3 13.14 22.04 2.18
C GLY A 3 13.49 22.67 3.51
N VAL A 4 13.84 21.83 4.47
CA VAL A 4 14.94 22.13 5.37
C VAL A 4 16.05 21.15 4.96
N LYS A 5 17.23 21.70 4.68
CA LYS A 5 18.46 20.96 4.43
C LYS A 5 18.82 20.25 5.73
N GLU A 6 18.74 18.93 5.75
CA GLU A 6 19.59 18.11 6.60
C GLU A 6 20.30 17.11 5.70
N GLU A 7 21.62 17.22 5.69
CA GLU A 7 22.54 16.34 4.99
C GLU A 7 22.54 14.98 5.71
N GLY A 8 22.22 13.89 5.00
CA GLY A 8 22.48 12.54 5.50
C GLY A 8 21.37 11.48 5.37
N ALA A 9 20.25 11.73 4.68
CA ALA A 9 19.25 10.69 4.43
C ALA A 9 18.91 10.57 2.94
N ARG A 10 18.80 9.32 2.47
CA ARG A 10 18.51 8.92 1.08
C ARG A 10 17.52 9.85 0.41
N THR A 11 17.95 10.40 -0.71
CA THR A 11 17.14 11.23 -1.60
C THR A 11 15.89 10.47 -2.03
N THR A 12 14.74 10.86 -1.50
CA THR A 12 13.39 10.45 -1.96
C THR A 12 13.05 10.97 -3.37
N ASN A 13 14.05 11.26 -4.20
CA ASN A 13 13.92 12.01 -5.45
C ASN A 13 13.90 11.11 -6.70
N ARG A 14 12.96 10.16 -6.76
CA ARG A 14 12.24 9.92 -8.03
C ARG A 14 10.87 10.54 -7.85
N ALA A 15 10.62 11.68 -8.51
CA ALA A 15 9.38 12.42 -8.38
C ALA A 15 8.19 11.48 -8.61
N ALA A 16 7.46 11.17 -7.52
CA ALA A 16 6.27 10.36 -7.60
C ALA A 16 5.32 10.94 -8.65
N SER A 17 4.69 10.06 -9.44
CA SER A 17 3.79 10.49 -10.51
C SER A 17 2.68 11.35 -9.92
N LYS A 18 2.57 12.60 -10.39
CA LYS A 18 1.48 13.53 -10.03
C LYS A 18 0.15 13.20 -10.70
N LYS A 19 0.07 12.05 -11.38
CA LYS A 19 -1.07 11.58 -12.17
C LYS A 19 -1.69 10.30 -11.61
N THR A 20 -1.24 9.83 -10.45
CA THR A 20 -1.88 8.71 -9.75
C THR A 20 -3.18 9.19 -9.09
N TRP A 21 -4.10 8.27 -8.84
CA TRP A 21 -5.39 8.61 -8.23
C TRP A 21 -5.24 9.29 -6.85
N PRO A 22 -4.28 8.92 -5.96
CA PRO A 22 -4.03 9.66 -4.72
C PRO A 22 -3.54 11.09 -4.97
N ALA A 23 -2.65 11.27 -5.96
CA ALA A 23 -2.11 12.59 -6.30
C ALA A 23 -3.20 13.52 -6.88
N ILE A 24 -4.11 12.97 -7.69
CA ILE A 24 -5.24 13.70 -8.27
C ILE A 24 -6.20 14.14 -7.16
N ILE A 25 -6.53 13.26 -6.22
CA ILE A 25 -7.38 13.62 -5.07
C ILE A 25 -6.75 14.75 -4.26
N ALA A 26 -5.49 14.59 -3.86
CA ALA A 26 -4.80 15.61 -3.06
C ALA A 26 -4.76 16.96 -3.78
N LYS A 27 -4.50 16.96 -5.10
CA LYS A 27 -4.55 18.17 -5.92
C LYS A 27 -5.93 18.82 -5.91
N ASN A 28 -6.99 18.05 -6.09
CA ASN A 28 -8.36 18.57 -6.17
C ASN A 28 -8.86 19.11 -4.83
N LEU A 29 -8.41 18.54 -3.71
CA LEU A 29 -8.73 19.00 -2.36
C LEU A 29 -7.77 20.07 -1.83
N GLY A 30 -6.78 20.51 -2.62
CA GLY A 30 -5.79 21.49 -2.18
C GLY A 30 -4.83 20.99 -1.08
N LEU A 31 -4.67 19.66 -0.95
CA LEU A 31 -3.89 19.02 0.10
C LEU A 31 -2.42 18.79 -0.32
N ARG A 32 -1.54 18.70 0.68
CA ARG A 32 -0.16 18.21 0.50
C ARG A 32 -0.19 16.70 0.19
N TYR A 33 0.56 16.30 -0.84
CA TYR A 33 0.72 14.90 -1.23
C TYR A 33 2.13 14.38 -0.93
N GLU A 34 2.20 13.27 -0.20
CA GLU A 34 3.43 12.48 0.03
C GLU A 34 3.21 11.08 -0.53
N CYS A 35 4.15 10.57 -1.33
CA CYS A 35 4.05 9.27 -1.95
C CYS A 35 5.24 8.40 -1.55
N TYR A 36 4.91 7.25 -1.00
CA TYR A 36 5.88 6.23 -0.61
C TYR A 36 5.68 4.92 -1.39
N ALA A 37 4.86 4.95 -2.44
CA ALA A 37 4.63 3.79 -3.28
C ALA A 37 5.87 3.50 -4.13
N TRP A 38 6.29 2.23 -4.15
CA TRP A 38 7.37 1.76 -5.01
C TRP A 38 6.90 0.57 -5.84
N PRO A 39 7.18 0.53 -7.15
CA PRO A 39 6.76 -0.59 -7.99
C PRO A 39 7.47 -1.87 -7.56
N GLY A 40 6.73 -2.98 -7.51
CA GLY A 40 7.31 -4.30 -7.22
C GLY A 40 7.44 -4.65 -5.74
N ILE A 41 7.24 -3.72 -4.80
CA ILE A 41 7.37 -4.04 -3.37
C ILE A 41 6.28 -5.00 -2.89
N GLY A 42 6.59 -5.79 -1.85
CA GLY A 42 5.69 -6.68 -1.14
C GLY A 42 4.96 -6.02 0.03
N ASN A 43 4.07 -6.78 0.67
CA ASN A 43 3.24 -6.28 1.78
C ASN A 43 4.05 -5.93 3.05
N ASP A 44 5.22 -6.53 3.27
CA ASP A 44 6.03 -6.24 4.47
C ASP A 44 6.64 -4.84 4.35
N GLN A 45 7.19 -4.51 3.19
CA GLN A 45 7.69 -3.17 2.89
C GLN A 45 6.60 -2.10 2.96
N ILE A 46 5.39 -2.41 2.47
CA ILE A 46 4.23 -1.50 2.60
C ILE A 46 3.91 -1.26 4.08
N ALA A 47 3.87 -2.30 4.90
CA ALA A 47 3.61 -2.18 6.33
C ALA A 47 4.68 -1.34 7.04
N LYS A 48 5.98 -1.63 6.82
CA LYS A 48 7.11 -0.85 7.36
C LYS A 48 7.05 0.61 6.96
N THR A 49 6.68 0.88 5.70
CA THR A 49 6.48 2.25 5.20
C THR A 49 5.39 2.99 5.97
N ILE A 50 4.28 2.33 6.29
CA ILE A 50 3.19 2.91 7.10
C ILE A 50 3.72 3.25 8.50
N TYR A 51 4.39 2.31 9.17
CA TYR A 51 4.95 2.53 10.50
C TYR A 51 5.97 3.68 10.55
N ALA A 52 6.75 3.85 9.49
CA ALA A 52 7.80 4.87 9.43
C ALA A 52 7.29 6.26 9.04
N ASN A 53 6.19 6.37 8.29
CA ASN A 53 5.82 7.63 7.62
C ASN A 53 4.39 8.12 7.87
N ALA A 54 3.48 7.29 8.40
CA ALA A 54 2.12 7.75 8.69
C ALA A 54 2.14 8.79 9.81
N LYS A 55 1.42 9.90 9.62
CA LYS A 55 1.40 11.04 10.54
C LYS A 55 -0.03 11.33 11.00
N GLU A 56 -0.17 11.78 12.23
CA GLU A 56 -1.44 12.32 12.73
C GLU A 56 -1.87 13.53 11.89
N GLY A 57 -3.19 13.71 11.71
CA GLY A 57 -3.76 14.72 10.83
C GLY A 57 -3.61 14.43 9.32
N SER A 58 -3.12 13.25 8.93
CA SER A 58 -3.07 12.83 7.53
C SER A 58 -4.10 11.75 7.20
N VAL A 59 -4.55 11.72 5.94
CA VAL A 59 -5.33 10.60 5.39
C VAL A 59 -4.38 9.68 4.61
N VAL A 60 -4.22 8.44 5.07
CA VAL A 60 -3.30 7.47 4.48
C VAL A 60 -4.03 6.62 3.43
N LEU A 61 -3.53 6.62 2.19
CA LEU A 61 -4.07 5.82 1.09
C LEU A 61 -3.18 4.61 0.83
N ILE A 62 -3.71 3.41 1.05
CA ILE A 62 -2.96 2.15 1.03
C ILE A 62 -3.49 1.25 -0.08
N ASN A 63 -2.59 0.66 -0.86
CA ASN A 63 -2.91 -0.40 -1.80
C ASN A 63 -2.00 -1.60 -1.54
N TRP A 64 -2.51 -2.60 -0.82
CA TRP A 64 -1.81 -3.84 -0.55
C TRP A 64 -1.66 -4.66 -1.83
N THR A 65 -0.49 -5.28 -1.98
CA THR A 65 -0.11 -6.00 -3.19
C THR A 65 -0.47 -7.49 -3.11
N TYR A 66 -0.03 -8.25 -4.10
CA TYR A 66 -0.18 -9.71 -4.18
C TYR A 66 0.44 -10.41 -2.98
N ILE A 67 -0.22 -11.45 -2.47
CA ILE A 67 0.22 -12.14 -1.24
C ILE A 67 1.52 -12.92 -1.47
N ASP A 68 1.76 -13.32 -2.71
CA ASP A 68 2.91 -14.12 -3.16
C ASP A 68 4.20 -13.29 -3.34
N ARG A 69 4.17 -11.98 -3.08
CA ARG A 69 5.39 -11.16 -3.01
C ARG A 69 6.07 -11.36 -1.67
N PHE A 70 7.34 -11.73 -1.73
CA PHE A 70 8.14 -11.98 -0.54
C PHE A 70 9.21 -10.91 -0.39
N ASP A 71 9.21 -10.28 0.78
CA ASP A 71 10.19 -9.26 1.17
C ASP A 71 11.27 -9.89 2.02
N TYR A 72 12.52 -9.51 1.79
CA TYR A 72 13.67 -9.97 2.55
C TYR A 72 14.76 -8.90 2.59
N ILE A 73 15.67 -9.06 3.55
CA ILE A 73 16.84 -8.19 3.69
C ILE A 73 18.03 -8.93 3.12
N ASN A 74 18.71 -8.31 2.14
CA ASN A 74 19.99 -8.79 1.63
C ASN A 74 21.14 -8.05 2.32
N SER A 75 21.65 -8.65 3.40
CA SER A 75 22.77 -8.09 4.18
C SER A 75 24.11 -8.13 3.44
N LEU A 76 24.23 -8.97 2.40
CA LEU A 76 25.45 -9.11 1.61
C LEU A 76 25.55 -8.09 0.47
N LEU A 77 24.46 -7.38 0.17
CA LEU A 77 24.43 -6.38 -0.89
C LEU A 77 24.93 -5.04 -0.36
N ILE A 78 26.11 -4.63 -0.84
CA ILE A 78 26.71 -3.32 -0.52
C ILE A 78 26.33 -2.34 -1.62
N LEU A 79 25.64 -1.27 -1.26
CA LEU A 79 25.27 -0.20 -2.18
C LEU A 79 26.44 0.75 -2.47
N PRO A 80 26.37 1.57 -3.54
CA PRO A 80 27.42 2.53 -3.87
C PRO A 80 27.75 3.53 -2.76
N ASP A 81 26.82 3.77 -1.83
CA ASP A 81 26.99 4.64 -0.65
C ASP A 81 27.60 3.90 0.56
N GLY A 82 27.97 2.62 0.40
CA GLY A 82 28.53 1.78 1.45
C GLY A 82 27.49 1.16 2.40
N SER A 83 26.20 1.44 2.22
CA SER A 83 25.15 0.83 3.05
C SER A 83 24.91 -0.64 2.70
N THR A 84 24.62 -1.44 3.73
CA THR A 84 24.22 -2.85 3.64
C THR A 84 22.72 -3.00 3.89
N ASP A 85 22.24 -4.25 4.01
CA ASP A 85 20.87 -4.59 4.44
C ASP A 85 19.80 -4.01 3.51
N GLN A 86 20.00 -4.19 2.21
CA GLN A 86 19.02 -3.75 1.23
C GLN A 86 17.74 -4.58 1.37
N GLU A 87 16.64 -3.89 1.62
CA GLU A 87 15.31 -4.49 1.56
C GLU A 87 14.89 -4.67 0.09
N LEU A 88 14.52 -5.90 -0.24
CA LEU A 88 14.17 -6.33 -1.59
C LEU A 88 12.87 -7.12 -1.57
N SER A 89 12.18 -7.13 -2.70
CA SER A 89 11.06 -8.03 -2.93
C SER A 89 11.35 -8.93 -4.11
N ILE A 90 10.95 -10.18 -3.99
CA ILE A 90 10.80 -11.10 -5.12
C ILE A 90 9.31 -11.30 -5.43
N CYS A 91 9.03 -11.53 -6.71
CA CYS A 91 7.74 -11.84 -7.28
C CYS A 91 7.81 -13.21 -7.99
N PRO A 92 6.67 -13.91 -8.21
CA PRO A 92 6.67 -15.22 -8.87
C PRO A 92 7.26 -15.24 -10.29
N GLY A 93 7.35 -14.08 -10.95
CA GLY A 93 7.98 -13.93 -12.26
C GLY A 93 9.50 -13.81 -12.23
N ASP A 94 10.10 -13.65 -11.05
CA ASP A 94 11.55 -13.50 -10.89
C ASP A 94 12.24 -14.86 -11.00
N ASN A 95 13.42 -14.84 -11.64
CA ASN A 95 14.13 -16.05 -12.05
C ASN A 95 15.56 -16.15 -11.49
N ASP A 96 15.93 -15.26 -10.56
CA ASP A 96 17.21 -15.33 -9.89
C ASP A 96 17.26 -16.47 -8.85
N SER A 97 18.45 -16.76 -8.34
CA SER A 97 18.66 -17.88 -7.41
C SER A 97 17.87 -17.72 -6.11
N THR A 98 17.68 -16.50 -5.62
CA THR A 98 16.93 -16.23 -4.37
C THR A 98 15.45 -16.51 -4.60
N ALA A 99 14.89 -16.00 -5.70
CA ALA A 99 13.53 -16.26 -6.10
C ALA A 99 13.26 -17.76 -6.24
N ARG A 100 14.12 -18.51 -6.93
CA ARG A 100 13.98 -19.97 -7.07
C ARG A 100 14.02 -20.69 -5.72
N VAL A 101 14.99 -20.37 -4.86
CA VAL A 101 15.05 -20.98 -3.53
C VAL A 101 13.75 -20.75 -2.76
N TYR A 102 13.22 -19.53 -2.77
CA TYR A 102 11.98 -19.22 -2.09
C TYR A 102 10.76 -19.91 -2.73
N TYR A 103 10.52 -19.72 -4.02
CA TYR A 103 9.31 -20.21 -4.70
C TYR A 103 9.28 -21.73 -4.86
N ASP A 104 10.43 -22.38 -5.02
CA ASP A 104 10.50 -23.83 -5.18
C ASP A 104 10.38 -24.57 -3.83
N ASN A 105 10.76 -23.95 -2.71
CA ASN A 105 10.89 -24.66 -1.42
C ASN A 105 10.02 -24.12 -0.27
N PHE A 106 9.70 -22.82 -0.27
CA PHE A 106 9.09 -22.16 0.89
C PHE A 106 7.72 -21.51 0.60
N HIS A 107 7.49 -21.09 -0.64
CA HIS A 107 6.24 -20.48 -1.04
C HIS A 107 5.05 -21.40 -0.77
N SER A 108 4.00 -20.86 -0.16
CA SER A 108 2.70 -21.51 -0.09
C SER A 108 1.61 -20.48 0.11
N GLU A 109 0.50 -20.63 -0.61
CA GLU A 109 -0.65 -19.71 -0.50
C GLU A 109 -1.10 -19.53 0.96
N ARG A 110 -1.11 -20.61 1.75
CA ARG A 110 -1.48 -20.56 3.17
C ARG A 110 -0.55 -19.65 3.99
N GLN A 111 0.75 -19.78 3.81
CA GLN A 111 1.72 -18.98 4.55
C GLN A 111 1.71 -17.51 4.10
N ASP A 112 1.57 -17.29 2.80
CA ASP A 112 1.54 -15.94 2.21
C ASP A 112 0.28 -15.17 2.56
N LYS A 113 -0.86 -15.85 2.55
CA LYS A 113 -2.13 -15.32 3.04
C LYS A 113 -2.03 -14.97 4.52
N TRP A 114 -1.49 -15.89 5.35
CA TRP A 114 -1.31 -15.64 6.78
C TRP A 114 -0.42 -14.43 7.06
N ARG A 115 0.78 -14.37 6.46
CA ARG A 115 1.72 -13.26 6.61
C ARG A 115 1.10 -11.94 6.17
N SER A 116 0.49 -11.91 4.99
CA SER A 116 -0.14 -10.68 4.48
C SER A 116 -1.26 -10.20 5.39
N LEU A 117 -2.13 -11.09 5.88
CA LEU A 117 -3.18 -10.73 6.83
C LEU A 117 -2.62 -10.16 8.15
N GLN A 118 -1.54 -10.74 8.67
CA GLN A 118 -0.88 -10.22 9.89
C GLN A 118 -0.32 -8.81 9.68
N LEU A 119 0.35 -8.58 8.55
CA LEU A 119 0.92 -7.27 8.21
C LEU A 119 -0.16 -6.21 8.05
N ILE A 120 -1.25 -6.55 7.34
CA ILE A 120 -2.38 -5.64 7.15
C ILE A 120 -3.05 -5.32 8.48
N TYR A 121 -3.36 -6.36 9.27
CA TYR A 121 -3.96 -6.20 10.59
C TYR A 121 -3.09 -5.29 11.47
N GLY A 122 -1.79 -5.58 11.59
CA GLY A 122 -0.88 -4.78 12.40
C GLY A 122 -0.83 -3.32 11.96
N ALA A 123 -0.75 -3.05 10.66
CA ALA A 123 -0.72 -1.69 10.13
C ALA A 123 -2.04 -0.96 10.38
N HIS A 124 -3.18 -1.62 10.20
CA HIS A 124 -4.50 -1.04 10.46
C HIS A 124 -4.71 -0.75 11.96
N GLN A 125 -4.32 -1.67 12.85
CA GLN A 125 -4.39 -1.43 14.30
C GLN A 125 -3.49 -0.28 14.73
N TYR A 126 -2.30 -0.16 14.14
CA TYR A 126 -1.42 0.97 14.40
C TYR A 126 -2.07 2.30 13.98
N LEU A 127 -2.59 2.39 12.77
CA LEU A 127 -3.28 3.59 12.29
C LEU A 127 -4.46 3.94 13.19
N LYS A 128 -5.31 2.96 13.52
CA LYS A 128 -6.46 3.14 14.41
C LYS A 128 -6.05 3.62 15.81
N SER A 129 -5.03 3.01 16.41
CA SER A 129 -4.57 3.39 17.76
C SER A 129 -3.97 4.80 17.82
N LYS A 130 -3.50 5.32 16.68
CA LYS A 130 -3.02 6.71 16.52
C LYS A 130 -4.10 7.66 15.99
N ASN A 131 -5.35 7.22 15.86
CA ASN A 131 -6.42 7.97 15.22
C ASN A 131 -6.02 8.50 13.83
N ILE A 132 -5.20 7.73 13.09
CA ILE A 132 -4.81 8.03 11.71
C ILE A 132 -5.87 7.46 10.77
N LYS A 133 -6.52 8.32 9.98
CA LYS A 133 -7.56 7.95 9.04
C LYS A 133 -6.92 7.35 7.80
N PHE A 134 -7.55 6.34 7.22
CA PHE A 134 -7.01 5.67 6.06
C PHE A 134 -8.09 5.09 5.14
N ILE A 135 -7.72 4.93 3.87
CA ILE A 135 -8.44 4.09 2.91
C ILE A 135 -7.50 2.99 2.50
N SER A 136 -7.93 1.74 2.69
CA SER A 136 -7.13 0.57 2.34
C SER A 136 -7.77 -0.20 1.20
N THR A 137 -7.00 -0.51 0.17
CA THR A 137 -7.38 -1.34 -0.97
C THR A 137 -6.41 -2.50 -1.12
N TYR A 138 -6.77 -3.52 -1.89
CA TYR A 138 -5.91 -4.70 -2.08
C TYR A 138 -6.00 -5.27 -3.49
N MET A 139 -4.90 -5.87 -3.93
CA MET A 139 -4.76 -6.45 -5.27
C MET A 139 -5.25 -7.89 -5.36
N ASP A 140 -5.02 -8.69 -4.33
CA ASP A 140 -5.15 -10.15 -4.42
C ASP A 140 -6.47 -10.68 -3.88
N HIS A 141 -7.25 -11.39 -4.70
CA HIS A 141 -8.48 -12.01 -4.24
C HIS A 141 -8.24 -13.19 -3.30
N LEU A 142 -7.07 -13.84 -3.38
CA LEU A 142 -6.72 -14.95 -2.49
C LEU A 142 -6.66 -14.51 -1.04
N LEU A 143 -6.40 -13.22 -0.77
CA LEU A 143 -6.39 -12.65 0.58
C LEU A 143 -7.69 -12.94 1.34
N PHE A 144 -8.84 -12.92 0.65
CA PHE A 144 -10.16 -13.19 1.22
C PHE A 144 -10.83 -14.47 0.71
N ASP A 145 -10.10 -15.30 -0.04
CA ASP A 145 -10.62 -16.62 -0.37
C ASP A 145 -10.84 -17.43 0.92
N THR A 146 -12.00 -18.08 1.03
CA THR A 146 -12.37 -18.91 2.19
C THR A 146 -12.53 -20.39 1.82
N LYS A 147 -12.39 -20.72 0.53
CA LYS A 147 -12.58 -22.06 -0.01
C LYS A 147 -11.33 -22.90 0.19
N PHE A 148 -10.15 -22.33 -0.06
CA PHE A 148 -8.86 -23.00 0.02
C PHE A 148 -7.91 -22.26 0.96
N HIS A 149 -7.02 -23.02 1.61
CA HIS A 149 -5.95 -22.48 2.45
C HIS A 149 -6.42 -21.48 3.53
N SER A 150 -7.65 -21.67 4.04
CA SER A 150 -8.29 -20.75 5.01
C SER A 150 -8.71 -21.48 6.29
N PRO A 151 -7.75 -22.00 7.08
CA PRO A 151 -7.99 -22.52 8.42
C PRO A 151 -8.51 -21.42 9.36
N PRO A 152 -9.03 -21.79 10.55
CA PRO A 152 -9.68 -20.85 11.46
C PRO A 152 -8.87 -19.59 11.79
N TYR A 153 -7.54 -19.70 11.96
CA TYR A 153 -6.70 -18.54 12.27
C TYR A 153 -6.65 -17.50 11.13
N ILE A 154 -6.70 -17.94 9.86
CA ILE A 154 -6.79 -17.05 8.70
C ILE A 154 -8.19 -16.41 8.63
N LYS A 155 -9.24 -17.21 8.81
CA LYS A 155 -10.63 -16.70 8.80
C LYS A 155 -10.87 -15.67 9.90
N ASN A 156 -10.26 -15.88 11.06
CA ASN A 156 -10.30 -14.94 12.16
C ASN A 156 -9.62 -13.62 11.78
N LEU A 157 -8.43 -13.63 11.20
CA LEU A 157 -7.81 -12.37 10.75
C LEU A 157 -8.58 -11.70 9.62
N GLN A 158 -9.06 -12.47 8.63
CA GLN A 158 -9.91 -11.94 7.56
C GLN A 158 -11.12 -11.19 8.13
N SER A 159 -11.79 -11.75 9.15
CA SER A 159 -12.96 -11.09 9.76
C SER A 159 -12.62 -9.81 10.53
N GLN A 160 -11.39 -9.68 11.04
CA GLN A 160 -10.94 -8.47 11.75
C GLN A 160 -10.67 -7.29 10.81
N ILE A 161 -10.25 -7.54 9.57
CA ILE A 161 -9.81 -6.49 8.64
C ILE A 161 -10.73 -6.29 7.43
N LYS A 162 -11.71 -7.19 7.21
CA LYS A 162 -12.58 -7.15 6.02
C LYS A 162 -13.29 -5.80 5.83
N ASP A 163 -13.67 -5.15 6.92
CA ASP A 163 -14.47 -3.92 6.89
C ASP A 163 -13.57 -2.68 6.67
N ASP A 164 -12.26 -2.81 6.88
CA ASP A 164 -11.26 -1.78 6.62
C ASP A 164 -10.76 -1.80 5.15
N LEU A 165 -11.02 -2.89 4.44
CA LEU A 165 -10.50 -3.13 3.10
C LEU A 165 -11.55 -2.90 2.02
N HIS A 166 -11.12 -2.20 0.98
CA HIS A 166 -11.98 -1.81 -0.12
C HIS A 166 -11.49 -2.33 -1.46
N ARG A 167 -12.42 -2.36 -2.40
CA ARG A 167 -12.19 -2.71 -3.80
C ARG A 167 -12.84 -1.68 -4.70
N PHE A 168 -12.45 -1.70 -5.97
CA PHE A 168 -13.14 -0.97 -7.02
C PHE A 168 -14.36 -1.80 -7.44
N ALA A 169 -15.47 -1.59 -6.73
CA ALA A 169 -16.62 -2.50 -6.70
C ALA A 169 -16.21 -3.90 -6.23
N ARG A 170 -16.14 -4.89 -7.13
CA ARG A 170 -15.71 -6.26 -6.83
C ARG A 170 -14.29 -6.59 -7.31
N TYR A 171 -13.62 -5.64 -7.93
CA TYR A 171 -12.35 -5.83 -8.63
C TYR A 171 -11.21 -5.12 -7.90
N ASN A 172 -9.98 -5.59 -8.09
CA ASN A 172 -8.81 -4.76 -7.80
C ASN A 172 -8.68 -3.62 -8.83
N PHE A 173 -7.76 -2.69 -8.61
CA PHE A 173 -7.61 -1.51 -9.48
C PHE A 173 -7.27 -1.88 -10.94
N VAL A 174 -6.40 -2.88 -11.15
CA VAL A 174 -5.96 -3.31 -12.49
C VAL A 174 -7.10 -3.99 -13.25
N GLU A 175 -7.80 -4.90 -12.59
CA GLU A 175 -8.97 -5.59 -13.16
C GLU A 175 -10.11 -4.63 -13.46
N TRP A 176 -10.38 -3.71 -12.54
CA TRP A 176 -11.40 -2.69 -12.73
C TRP A 176 -11.09 -1.82 -13.94
N ALA A 177 -9.83 -1.38 -14.09
CA ALA A 177 -9.39 -0.59 -15.23
C ALA A 177 -9.51 -1.38 -16.55
N ASN A 178 -9.07 -2.64 -16.56
CA ASN A 178 -9.22 -3.56 -17.69
C ASN A 178 -10.70 -3.75 -18.08
N LYS A 179 -11.59 -3.98 -17.11
CA LYS A 179 -13.03 -4.16 -17.36
C LYS A 179 -13.71 -2.92 -17.91
N ARG A 180 -13.19 -1.74 -17.56
CA ARG A 180 -13.61 -0.45 -18.11
C ARG A 180 -12.92 -0.09 -19.42
N GLN A 181 -12.02 -0.94 -19.92
CA GLN A 181 -11.27 -0.74 -21.15
C GLN A 181 -10.40 0.53 -21.15
N PHE A 182 -9.95 0.97 -19.97
CA PHE A 182 -9.02 2.08 -19.89
C PHE A 182 -7.64 1.70 -20.45
N PRO A 183 -6.87 2.67 -20.96
CA PRO A 183 -5.50 2.43 -21.42
C PRO A 183 -4.60 1.88 -20.31
N ILE A 184 -3.77 0.89 -20.67
CA ILE A 184 -2.85 0.19 -19.76
C ILE A 184 -1.46 0.17 -20.40
N SER A 185 -0.41 0.29 -19.58
CA SER A 185 0.98 0.24 -20.04
C SER A 185 1.44 -1.18 -20.39
N ALA A 186 2.61 -1.30 -21.01
CA ALA A 186 3.25 -2.59 -21.28
C ALA A 186 3.45 -3.46 -20.02
N ASN A 187 3.57 -2.83 -18.83
CA ASN A 187 3.74 -3.52 -17.55
C ASN A 187 2.41 -3.78 -16.84
N ASN A 188 1.29 -3.76 -17.58
CA ASN A 188 -0.06 -3.96 -17.06
C ASN A 188 -0.48 -2.92 -16.00
N HIS A 189 0.12 -1.73 -16.02
CA HIS A 189 -0.24 -0.63 -15.11
C HIS A 189 -1.30 0.28 -15.75
N PRO A 190 -2.46 0.51 -15.10
CA PRO A 190 -3.47 1.44 -15.59
C PRO A 190 -2.89 2.84 -15.79
N LEU A 191 -3.23 3.48 -16.91
CA LEU A 191 -2.73 4.81 -17.24
C LEU A 191 -3.64 5.91 -16.68
N HIS A 192 -3.38 7.15 -17.11
CA HIS A 192 -3.94 8.36 -16.52
C HIS A 192 -5.47 8.37 -16.40
N GLU A 193 -6.18 7.94 -17.44
CA GLU A 193 -7.66 7.95 -17.46
C GLU A 193 -8.25 7.06 -16.35
N ALA A 194 -7.68 5.86 -16.14
CA ALA A 194 -8.09 5.00 -15.05
C ALA A 194 -7.85 5.64 -13.67
N HIS A 195 -6.75 6.40 -13.55
CA HIS A 195 -6.44 7.13 -12.32
C HIS A 195 -7.37 8.30 -12.05
N GLU A 196 -7.82 9.04 -13.07
CA GLU A 196 -8.83 10.10 -12.92
C GLU A 196 -10.15 9.52 -12.42
N ARG A 197 -10.60 8.43 -13.04
CA ARG A 197 -11.84 7.75 -12.65
C ARG A 197 -11.75 7.09 -11.27
N ALA A 198 -10.59 6.56 -10.91
CA ALA A 198 -10.35 6.07 -9.56
C ALA A 198 -10.35 7.21 -8.52
N ALA A 199 -9.84 8.39 -8.88
CA ALA A 199 -9.88 9.54 -8.00
C ALA A 199 -11.33 9.98 -7.73
N GLU A 200 -12.19 10.01 -8.75
CA GLU A 200 -13.63 10.31 -8.60
C GLU A 200 -14.30 9.37 -7.59
N ILE A 201 -14.00 8.07 -7.63
CA ILE A 201 -14.59 7.06 -6.72
C ILE A 201 -14.24 7.34 -5.26
N TRP A 202 -12.98 7.70 -4.99
CA TRP A 202 -12.48 7.84 -3.62
C TRP A 202 -12.54 9.28 -3.09
N MET A 203 -12.78 10.28 -3.95
CA MET A 203 -12.72 11.70 -3.59
C MET A 203 -13.58 12.03 -2.38
N MET A 204 -14.86 11.64 -2.42
CA MET A 204 -15.81 11.95 -1.35
C MET A 204 -15.36 11.36 -0.02
N LYS A 205 -14.96 10.07 -0.03
CA LYS A 205 -14.47 9.40 1.18
C LYS A 205 -13.20 10.05 1.74
N VAL A 206 -12.28 10.49 0.87
CA VAL A 206 -11.07 11.21 1.34
C VAL A 206 -11.44 12.57 1.93
N ASN A 207 -12.38 13.29 1.32
CA ASN A 207 -12.86 14.57 1.82
C ASN A 207 -13.50 14.41 3.20
N ASP A 208 -14.41 13.44 3.38
CA ASP A 208 -15.07 13.16 4.66
C ASP A 208 -14.05 12.87 5.77
N LEU A 209 -13.08 11.99 5.49
CA LEU A 209 -12.01 11.66 6.45
C LEU A 209 -11.11 12.86 6.76
N HIS A 210 -10.91 13.77 5.82
CA HIS A 210 -10.15 14.99 6.03
C HIS A 210 -10.92 16.02 6.87
N GLU A 211 -12.21 16.22 6.58
CA GLU A 211 -13.07 17.14 7.34
C GLU A 211 -13.23 16.70 8.80
N GLU A 212 -13.33 15.38 9.05
CA GLU A 212 -13.30 14.82 10.40
C GLU A 212 -12.07 15.27 11.20
N TYR A 213 -10.91 15.44 10.57
CA TYR A 213 -9.74 16.00 11.26
C TYR A 213 -9.93 17.47 11.59
N THR A 214 -10.32 18.27 10.60
CA THR A 214 -10.43 19.72 10.74
C THR A 214 -11.39 20.11 11.87
N ILE A 215 -12.51 19.39 12.00
CA ILE A 215 -13.47 19.62 13.10
C ILE A 215 -12.86 19.26 14.45
N ASN A 216 -12.23 18.08 14.57
CA ASN A 216 -11.63 17.64 15.83
C ASN A 216 -10.48 18.54 16.29
N TYR A 217 -9.72 19.18 15.39
CA TYR A 217 -8.70 20.15 15.78
C TYR A 217 -9.29 21.49 16.22
N ALA A 218 -10.34 21.98 15.53
CA ALA A 218 -11.02 23.21 15.93
C ALA A 218 -11.65 23.13 17.33
N GLU A 219 -12.25 21.99 17.69
CA GLU A 219 -12.85 21.79 19.02
C GLU A 219 -11.84 21.62 20.16
N ASN A 220 -10.57 21.30 19.85
CA ASN A 220 -9.51 21.12 20.84
C ASN A 220 -8.69 22.40 21.09
N ASP A 221 -8.65 23.34 20.13
CA ASP A 221 -8.01 24.65 20.31
C ASP A 221 -8.89 25.65 21.11
N ASP A 222 -10.19 25.35 21.25
CA ASP A 222 -11.17 26.13 22.04
C ASP A 222 -11.28 25.68 23.52
N LYS A 223 -10.37 24.82 24.01
CA LYS A 223 -10.30 24.35 25.41
C LYS A 223 -8.98 24.70 26.08
#